data_AF-A0AAV5M4D4-F1
#
_entry.id   AF-A0AAV5M4D4-F1
#
_cell.length_a   1.000
_cell.length_b   1.000
_cell.length_c   1.000
_cell.angle_alpha   90.00
_cell.angle_beta   90.00
_cell.angle_gamma   90.00
#
_symmetry.space_group_name_H-M   'P 1'
#
loop_
_entity.id
_entity.type
_entity.pdbx_description
1 polymer ?
#
loop_
_entity_poly.entity_id
_entity_poly.type
_entity_poly.pdbx_seq_one_letter_code
_entity_poly.pdbx_strand_id
1 'polypeptide(L)'
;MDVKNICPESSPGLFMDMLAGERSILRKVFGQSKRLQPNKPSTKAQAAVALTSGRISEAIYNELTRLESENVSRQAEMEEMRSELLDRGEIQRFWHEKLNEGRNHGVEVEKHYLSAINELEQEKTVQEKYFADSLKEKAVMDCQRQLLFSLKGEINDLSERLASERRIYVTEQCKLQDMLSDLQSKQVGMLDTKSMLKAEIEALRTLRSWVEDEARKSQARAKVLEELGKRWRWDDQASLPSTSETEK
;
A
#
# COMPACT_ATOMS: atom_id res chain seq x y z
N MET A 1 15.43 -0.46 -96.85
CA MET A 1 16.52 0.03 -97.72
C MET A 1 17.39 0.93 -96.87
N ASP A 2 18.70 0.81 -96.94
CA ASP A 2 19.59 1.78 -96.31
C ASP A 2 19.59 3.05 -97.17
N VAL A 3 18.67 3.97 -96.86
CA VAL A 3 18.44 5.22 -97.62
C VAL A 3 19.64 6.15 -97.52
N LYS A 4 20.59 5.87 -96.60
CA LYS A 4 21.81 6.65 -96.36
C LYS A 4 22.84 6.56 -97.49
N ASN A 5 22.71 5.61 -98.43
CA ASN A 5 23.65 5.39 -99.52
C ASN A 5 23.11 5.75 -100.92
N ILE A 6 21.95 6.40 -101.01
CA ILE A 6 21.36 6.84 -102.27
C ILE A 6 21.74 8.31 -102.51
N CYS A 7 22.31 8.63 -103.67
CA CYS A 7 22.62 10.01 -104.05
C CYS A 7 21.34 10.88 -103.97
N PRO A 8 21.30 11.94 -103.14
CA PRO A 8 20.09 12.75 -102.92
C PRO A 8 19.51 13.34 -104.21
N GLU A 9 20.39 13.64 -105.18
CA GLU A 9 20.01 14.22 -106.47
C GLU A 9 19.42 13.20 -107.46
N SER A 10 19.58 11.89 -107.21
CA SER A 10 19.03 10.82 -108.06
C SER A 10 17.71 10.24 -107.52
N SER A 11 17.36 10.60 -106.28
CA SER A 11 16.20 10.08 -105.54
C SER A 11 14.84 10.56 -106.08
N PRO A 12 14.64 11.84 -106.46
CA PRO A 12 13.32 12.32 -106.92
C PRO A 12 12.88 11.71 -108.25
N GLY A 13 13.81 11.56 -109.21
CA GLY A 13 13.51 10.95 -110.52
C GLY A 13 13.13 9.47 -110.40
N LEU A 14 13.81 8.73 -109.52
CA LEU A 14 13.49 7.34 -109.22
C LEU A 14 12.10 7.20 -108.57
N PHE A 15 11.77 8.09 -107.63
CA PHE A 15 10.48 8.12 -106.95
C PHE A 15 9.34 8.43 -107.93
N MET A 16 9.52 9.44 -108.80
CA MET A 16 8.55 9.78 -109.84
C MET A 16 8.35 8.63 -110.85
N ASP A 17 9.41 7.88 -111.18
CA ASP A 17 9.28 6.68 -112.02
C ASP A 17 8.45 5.59 -111.35
N MET A 18 8.63 5.36 -110.04
CA MET A 18 7.82 4.39 -109.29
C MET A 18 6.33 4.79 -109.26
N LEU A 19 6.04 6.08 -109.11
CA LEU A 19 4.68 6.63 -109.15
C LEU A 19 4.05 6.57 -110.55
N ALA A 20 4.85 6.46 -111.62
CA ALA A 20 4.34 6.34 -112.99
C ALA A 20 3.61 5.00 -113.27
N GLY A 21 3.52 4.10 -112.29
CA GLY A 21 2.65 2.93 -112.32
C GLY A 21 3.02 1.95 -113.43
N GLU A 22 2.14 1.76 -114.42
CA GLU A 22 2.42 0.89 -115.59
C GLU A 22 3.43 1.51 -116.57
N ARG A 23 3.64 2.82 -116.51
CA ARG A 23 4.59 3.53 -117.38
C ARG A 23 6.02 3.54 -116.81
N SER A 24 6.18 3.15 -115.54
CA SER A 24 7.46 3.04 -114.84
C SER A 24 8.49 2.23 -115.63
N ILE A 25 9.67 2.82 -115.83
CA ILE A 25 10.84 2.18 -116.43
C ILE A 25 11.31 1.05 -115.51
N LEU A 26 11.36 1.26 -114.20
CA LEU A 26 11.75 0.24 -113.23
C LEU A 26 10.80 -0.97 -113.29
N ARG A 27 9.49 -0.74 -113.39
CA ARG A 27 8.51 -1.83 -113.53
C ARG A 27 8.64 -2.55 -114.86
N LYS A 28 8.94 -1.85 -115.96
CA LYS A 28 9.16 -2.49 -117.27
C LYS A 28 10.40 -3.37 -117.29
N VAL A 29 11.50 -2.91 -116.69
CA VAL A 29 12.79 -3.63 -116.67
C VAL A 29 12.79 -4.76 -115.63
N PHE A 30 12.32 -4.50 -114.41
CA PHE A 30 12.43 -5.44 -113.29
C PHE A 30 11.10 -6.09 -112.88
N GLY A 31 9.94 -5.50 -113.24
CA GLY A 31 8.62 -6.00 -112.85
C GLY A 31 8.00 -7.05 -113.78
N GLN A 32 8.57 -7.29 -114.96
CA GLN A 32 8.06 -8.29 -115.93
C GLN A 32 8.81 -9.64 -115.87
N SER A 33 9.74 -9.81 -114.93
CA SER A 33 10.66 -10.97 -114.91
C SER A 33 9.94 -12.31 -114.82
N LYS A 34 8.85 -12.41 -114.04
CA LYS A 34 8.06 -13.65 -113.91
C LYS A 34 7.20 -13.97 -115.13
N ARG A 35 6.85 -12.96 -115.95
CA ARG A 35 6.15 -13.17 -117.21
C ARG A 35 7.09 -13.68 -118.30
N LEU A 36 8.34 -13.19 -118.30
CA LEU A 36 9.35 -13.57 -119.29
C LEU A 36 10.12 -14.85 -118.89
N GLN A 37 10.29 -15.10 -117.59
CA GLN A 37 11.03 -16.25 -117.06
C GLN A 37 10.34 -16.83 -115.79
N PRO A 38 9.22 -17.57 -115.94
CA PRO A 38 8.38 -18.02 -114.82
C PRO A 38 9.12 -18.88 -113.78
N ASN A 39 10.00 -19.75 -114.26
CA ASN A 39 10.70 -20.76 -113.45
C ASN A 39 11.91 -20.21 -112.70
N LYS A 40 12.36 -18.97 -112.96
CA LYS A 40 13.48 -18.36 -112.23
C LYS A 40 12.99 -17.69 -110.94
N PRO A 41 13.73 -17.81 -109.82
CA PRO A 41 13.40 -17.10 -108.59
C PRO A 41 13.52 -15.58 -108.78
N SER A 42 12.62 -14.82 -108.16
CA SER A 42 12.67 -13.35 -108.21
C SER A 42 13.80 -12.83 -107.32
N THR A 43 14.56 -11.85 -107.82
CA THR A 43 15.57 -11.16 -107.00
C THR A 43 14.90 -10.17 -106.05
N LYS A 44 15.60 -9.78 -104.96
CA LYS A 44 15.09 -8.78 -104.00
C LYS A 44 14.68 -7.46 -104.67
N ALA A 45 15.40 -7.03 -105.71
CA ALA A 45 15.07 -5.84 -106.49
C ALA A 45 13.77 -5.99 -107.28
N GLN A 46 13.54 -7.14 -107.90
CA GLN A 46 12.31 -7.42 -108.64
C GLN A 46 11.09 -7.51 -107.72
N ALA A 47 11.25 -8.14 -106.55
CA ALA A 47 10.21 -8.18 -105.53
C ALA A 47 9.91 -6.77 -104.99
N ALA A 48 10.93 -5.97 -104.69
CA ALA A 48 10.77 -4.59 -104.25
C ALA A 48 10.01 -3.74 -105.29
N VAL A 49 10.37 -3.83 -106.59
CA VAL A 49 9.67 -3.13 -107.67
C VAL A 49 8.22 -3.60 -107.80
N ALA A 50 7.94 -4.90 -107.68
CA ALA A 50 6.57 -5.42 -107.72
C ALA A 50 5.70 -4.94 -106.53
N LEU A 51 6.30 -4.78 -105.35
CA LEU A 51 5.62 -4.26 -104.14
C LEU A 51 5.41 -2.74 -104.18
N THR A 52 6.32 -2.00 -104.84
CA THR A 52 6.33 -0.52 -104.87
C THR A 52 5.75 0.09 -106.14
N SER A 53 5.28 -0.74 -107.10
CA SER A 53 4.64 -0.26 -108.33
C SER A 53 3.42 -1.09 -108.74
N GLY A 54 2.39 -0.44 -109.29
CA GLY A 54 1.19 -1.11 -109.80
C GLY A 54 0.18 -1.56 -108.75
N ARG A 55 -0.65 -2.57 -109.08
CA ARG A 55 -1.82 -3.01 -108.28
C ARG A 55 -1.50 -3.46 -106.86
N ILE A 56 -0.32 -4.05 -106.62
CA ILE A 56 0.09 -4.47 -105.28
C ILE A 56 0.50 -3.25 -104.44
N SER A 57 1.13 -2.25 -105.05
CA SER A 57 1.45 -0.99 -104.37
C SER A 57 0.21 -0.24 -103.91
N GLU A 58 -0.86 -0.26 -104.72
CA GLU A 58 -2.16 0.30 -104.36
C GLU A 58 -2.80 -0.47 -103.19
N ALA A 59 -2.76 -1.82 -103.22
CA ALA A 59 -3.27 -2.64 -102.12
C ALA A 59 -2.50 -2.40 -100.79
N ILE A 60 -1.17 -2.27 -100.85
CA ILE A 60 -0.34 -1.95 -99.68
C ILE A 60 -0.65 -0.54 -99.17
N TYR A 61 -0.81 0.44 -100.06
CA TYR A 61 -1.16 1.81 -99.69
C TYR A 61 -2.53 1.88 -99.00
N ASN A 62 -3.52 1.15 -99.52
CA ASN A 62 -4.86 1.08 -98.91
C ASN A 62 -4.81 0.42 -97.52
N GLU A 63 -4.05 -0.66 -97.33
CA GLU A 63 -3.88 -1.27 -96.01
C GLU A 63 -3.11 -0.37 -95.04
N LEU A 64 -2.07 0.35 -95.49
CA LEU A 64 -1.38 1.32 -94.66
C LEU A 64 -2.31 2.46 -94.23
N THR A 65 -3.11 2.98 -95.16
CA THR A 65 -4.11 4.04 -94.87
C THR A 65 -5.19 3.53 -93.92
N ARG A 66 -5.64 2.27 -94.07
CA ARG A 66 -6.60 1.63 -93.17
C ARG A 66 -6.01 1.43 -91.76
N LEU A 67 -4.77 0.98 -91.65
CA LEU A 67 -4.08 0.84 -90.37
C LEU A 67 -3.82 2.19 -89.70
N GLU A 68 -3.50 3.22 -90.48
CA GLU A 68 -3.33 4.59 -90.00
C GLU A 68 -4.65 5.15 -89.48
N SER A 69 -5.75 4.97 -90.20
CA SER A 69 -7.08 5.40 -89.72
C SER A 69 -7.54 4.62 -88.49
N GLU A 70 -7.30 3.31 -88.43
CA GLU A 70 -7.58 2.48 -87.24
C GLU A 70 -6.75 2.93 -86.03
N ASN A 71 -5.48 3.28 -86.25
CA ASN A 71 -4.62 3.79 -85.18
C ASN A 71 -5.07 5.17 -84.68
N VAL A 72 -5.44 6.08 -85.59
CA VAL A 72 -6.00 7.39 -85.25
C VAL A 72 -7.32 7.23 -84.49
N SER A 73 -8.21 6.33 -84.93
CA SER A 73 -9.47 6.04 -84.25
C SER A 73 -9.24 5.56 -82.82
N ARG A 74 -8.37 4.57 -82.63
CA ARG A 74 -8.02 4.04 -81.30
C ARG A 74 -7.40 5.11 -80.39
N GLN A 75 -6.58 6.00 -80.95
CA GLN A 75 -5.99 7.08 -80.17
C GLN A 75 -7.03 8.13 -79.77
N ALA A 76 -7.99 8.43 -80.65
CA ALA A 76 -9.12 9.29 -80.34
C ALA A 76 -10.03 8.69 -79.25
N GLU A 77 -10.37 7.40 -79.34
CA GLU A 77 -11.13 6.69 -78.31
C GLU A 77 -10.42 6.69 -76.95
N MET A 78 -9.10 6.49 -76.94
CA MET A 78 -8.31 6.53 -75.71
C MET A 78 -8.30 7.93 -75.08
N GLU A 79 -8.23 8.99 -75.89
CA GLU A 79 -8.28 10.36 -75.41
C GLU A 79 -9.69 10.74 -74.93
N GLU A 80 -10.74 10.28 -75.59
CA GLU A 80 -12.13 10.43 -75.15
C GLU A 80 -12.35 9.76 -73.79
N MET A 81 -11.96 8.48 -73.63
CA MET A 81 -12.02 7.78 -72.35
C MET A 81 -11.22 8.49 -71.25
N ARG A 82 -10.05 9.05 -71.59
CA ARG A 82 -9.21 9.82 -70.66
C ARG A 82 -9.91 11.12 -70.25
N SER A 83 -10.49 11.86 -71.20
CA SER A 83 -11.22 13.09 -70.93
C SER A 83 -12.43 12.82 -70.05
N GLU A 84 -13.24 11.81 -70.38
CA GLU A 84 -14.41 11.44 -69.58
C GLU A 84 -14.05 11.11 -68.13
N LEU A 85 -12.97 10.35 -67.90
CA LEU A 85 -12.49 10.04 -66.55
C LEU A 85 -12.05 11.28 -65.77
N LEU A 86 -11.45 12.25 -66.44
CA LEU A 86 -11.04 13.52 -65.85
C LEU A 86 -12.25 14.43 -65.59
N ASP A 87 -13.16 14.55 -66.56
CA ASP A 87 -14.36 15.41 -66.51
C ASP A 87 -15.34 14.93 -65.44
N ARG A 88 -15.50 13.61 -65.27
CA ARG A 88 -16.28 13.02 -64.16
C ARG A 88 -15.64 13.25 -62.79
N GLY A 89 -14.36 13.63 -62.75
CA GLY A 89 -13.62 13.95 -61.53
C GLY A 89 -13.60 12.81 -60.51
N GLU A 90 -13.78 11.56 -60.94
CA GLU A 90 -13.93 10.40 -60.04
C GLU A 90 -12.65 10.17 -59.23
N ILE A 91 -11.50 10.26 -59.91
CA ILE A 91 -10.18 10.14 -59.28
C ILE A 91 -9.98 11.24 -58.22
N GLN A 92 -10.36 12.48 -58.55
CA GLN A 92 -10.21 13.61 -57.63
C GLN A 92 -11.12 13.45 -56.41
N ARG A 93 -12.38 13.04 -56.60
CA ARG A 93 -13.32 12.78 -55.50
C ARG A 93 -12.84 11.66 -54.59
N PHE A 94 -12.40 10.55 -55.18
CA PHE A 94 -11.85 9.41 -54.43
C PHE A 94 -10.68 9.82 -53.54
N TRP A 95 -9.71 10.57 -54.07
CA TRP A 95 -8.57 11.02 -53.27
C TRP A 95 -8.94 12.09 -52.24
N HIS A 96 -9.88 12.98 -52.54
CA HIS A 96 -10.38 13.92 -51.54
C HIS A 96 -11.07 13.22 -50.37
N GLU A 97 -11.91 12.23 -50.66
CA GLU A 97 -12.57 11.42 -49.63
C GLU A 97 -11.54 10.68 -48.77
N LYS A 98 -10.57 9.99 -49.40
CA LYS A 98 -9.50 9.28 -48.67
C LYS A 98 -8.64 10.21 -47.82
N LEU A 99 -8.30 11.40 -48.32
CA LEU A 99 -7.55 12.39 -47.55
C LEU A 99 -8.37 12.94 -46.36
N ASN A 100 -9.68 13.11 -46.55
CA ASN A 100 -10.56 13.61 -45.50
C ASN A 100 -10.80 12.54 -44.42
N GLU A 101 -10.99 11.28 -44.80
CA GLU A 101 -11.03 10.14 -43.88
C GLU A 101 -9.76 10.08 -43.03
N GLY A 102 -8.58 10.17 -43.66
CA GLY A 102 -7.31 10.15 -42.95
C GLY A 102 -7.14 11.33 -41.98
N ARG A 103 -7.58 12.53 -42.39
CA ARG A 103 -7.58 13.72 -41.51
C ARG A 103 -8.52 13.54 -40.32
N ASN A 104 -9.74 13.08 -40.55
CA ASN A 104 -10.73 12.86 -39.50
C ASN A 104 -10.25 11.81 -38.50
N HIS A 105 -9.67 10.71 -39.00
CA HIS A 105 -9.07 9.70 -38.16
C HIS A 105 -7.92 10.27 -37.31
N GLY A 106 -7.07 11.12 -37.89
CA GLY A 106 -6.00 11.81 -37.14
C GLY A 106 -6.53 12.67 -36.00
N VAL A 107 -7.60 13.45 -36.24
CA VAL A 107 -8.25 14.29 -35.20
C VAL A 107 -8.88 13.43 -34.10
N GLU A 108 -9.51 12.32 -34.46
CA GLU A 108 -10.11 11.40 -33.50
C GLU A 108 -9.05 10.74 -32.60
N VAL A 109 -7.95 10.27 -33.19
CA VAL A 109 -6.80 9.71 -32.45
C VAL A 109 -6.18 10.75 -31.52
N GLU A 110 -5.97 11.98 -32.00
CA GLU A 110 -5.44 13.07 -31.18
C GLU A 110 -6.36 13.39 -29.99
N LYS A 111 -7.68 13.43 -30.22
CA LYS A 111 -8.67 13.61 -29.15
C LYS A 111 -8.59 12.50 -28.10
N HIS A 112 -8.51 11.24 -28.52
CA HIS A 112 -8.37 10.11 -27.60
C HIS A 112 -7.05 10.16 -26.84
N TYR A 113 -5.96 10.51 -27.50
CA TYR A 113 -4.65 10.66 -26.87
C TYR A 113 -4.66 11.75 -25.79
N LEU A 114 -5.25 12.92 -26.08
CA LEU A 114 -5.39 14.01 -25.10
C LEU A 114 -6.30 13.61 -23.93
N SER A 115 -7.38 12.88 -24.19
CA SER A 115 -8.25 12.33 -23.12
C SER A 115 -7.46 11.40 -22.21
N ALA A 116 -6.69 10.47 -22.78
CA ALA A 116 -5.88 9.51 -22.03
C ALA A 116 -4.79 10.19 -21.20
N ILE A 117 -4.17 11.26 -21.72
CA ILE A 117 -3.22 12.07 -20.94
C ILE A 117 -3.91 12.71 -19.74
N ASN A 118 -5.07 13.34 -19.95
CA ASN A 118 -5.80 14.00 -18.89
C ASN A 118 -6.29 13.01 -17.83
N GLU A 119 -6.78 11.84 -18.24
CA GLU A 119 -7.16 10.75 -17.33
C GLU A 119 -5.96 10.25 -16.52
N LEU A 120 -4.80 10.09 -17.15
CA LEU A 120 -3.57 9.70 -16.46
C LEU A 120 -3.11 10.75 -15.44
N GLU A 121 -3.20 12.03 -15.79
CA GLU A 121 -2.85 13.12 -14.88
C GLU A 121 -3.80 13.17 -13.68
N GLN A 122 -5.11 13.01 -13.92
CA GLN A 122 -6.10 12.90 -12.85
C GLN A 122 -5.82 11.71 -11.94
N GLU A 123 -5.58 10.52 -12.48
CA GLU A 123 -5.26 9.33 -11.69
C GLU A 123 -3.99 9.54 -10.86
N LYS A 124 -2.96 10.16 -11.43
CA LYS A 124 -1.74 10.51 -10.70
C LYS A 124 -2.02 11.42 -9.49
N THR A 125 -2.85 12.45 -9.66
CA THR A 125 -3.22 13.32 -8.53
C THR A 125 -4.01 12.58 -7.45
N VAL A 126 -4.89 11.65 -7.84
CA VAL A 126 -5.64 10.80 -6.90
C VAL A 126 -4.69 9.88 -6.14
N GLN A 127 -3.73 9.26 -6.83
CA GLN A 127 -2.73 8.38 -6.23
C GLN A 127 -1.83 9.14 -5.24
N GLU A 128 -1.35 10.33 -5.60
CA GLU A 128 -0.54 11.18 -4.72
C GLU A 128 -1.31 11.60 -3.47
N LYS A 129 -2.59 11.97 -3.62
CA LYS A 129 -3.46 12.30 -2.48
C LYS A 129 -3.68 11.10 -1.57
N TYR A 130 -4.01 9.94 -2.12
CA TYR A 130 -4.18 8.70 -1.36
C TYR A 130 -2.92 8.34 -0.59
N PHE A 131 -1.76 8.43 -1.24
CA PHE A 131 -0.47 8.18 -0.60
C PHE A 131 -0.19 9.15 0.56
N ALA A 132 -0.45 10.45 0.35
CA ALA A 132 -0.28 11.46 1.39
C ALA A 132 -1.20 11.21 2.59
N ASP A 133 -2.46 10.83 2.35
CA ASP A 133 -3.41 10.54 3.43
C ASP A 133 -3.06 9.24 4.17
N SER A 134 -2.58 8.20 3.45
CA SER A 134 -2.07 6.97 4.06
C SER A 134 -0.83 7.23 4.94
N LEU A 135 0.07 8.12 4.52
CA LEU A 135 1.22 8.53 5.34
C LEU A 135 0.79 9.27 6.61
N LYS A 136 -0.21 10.16 6.52
CA LYS A 136 -0.76 10.84 7.70
C LYS A 136 -1.39 9.84 8.67
N GLU A 137 -2.20 8.90 8.18
CA GLU A 137 -2.80 7.86 9.00
C GLU A 137 -1.74 7.01 9.70
N LYS A 138 -0.70 6.58 8.97
CA LYS A 138 0.43 5.86 9.54
C LYS A 138 1.13 6.65 10.65
N ALA A 139 1.37 7.94 10.43
CA ALA A 139 1.99 8.81 11.44
C ALA A 139 1.12 8.94 12.70
N VAL A 140 -0.20 9.07 12.56
CA VAL A 140 -1.14 9.10 13.69
C VAL A 140 -1.11 7.78 14.45
N MET A 141 -1.15 6.65 13.74
CA MET A 141 -1.09 5.32 14.34
C MET A 141 0.22 5.08 15.09
N ASP A 142 1.35 5.54 14.56
CA ASP A 142 2.65 5.44 15.22
C ASP A 142 2.72 6.31 16.48
N CYS A 143 2.16 7.52 16.46
CA CYS A 143 2.04 8.37 17.66
C CYS A 143 1.15 7.72 18.74
N GLN A 144 0.00 7.17 18.35
CA GLN A 144 -0.89 6.44 19.26
C GLN A 144 -0.19 5.21 19.86
N ARG A 145 0.55 4.46 19.05
CA ARG A 145 1.35 3.31 19.50
C ARG A 145 2.40 3.73 20.53
N GLN A 146 3.11 4.83 20.29
CA GLN A 146 4.09 5.36 21.24
C GLN A 146 3.45 5.75 22.58
N LEU A 147 2.29 6.43 22.54
CA LEU A 147 1.53 6.78 23.74
C LEU A 147 1.07 5.52 24.50
N LEU A 148 0.61 4.48 23.81
CA LEU A 148 0.24 3.22 24.46
C LEU A 148 1.44 2.54 25.13
N PHE A 149 2.63 2.61 24.52
CA PHE A 149 3.85 2.09 25.14
C PHE A 149 4.25 2.90 26.39
N SER A 150 4.13 4.22 26.37
CA SER A 150 4.45 5.04 27.55
C SER A 150 3.47 4.77 28.70
N LEU A 151 2.16 4.75 28.40
CA LEU A 151 1.12 4.44 29.40
C LEU A 151 1.29 3.04 29.99
N LYS A 152 1.66 2.06 29.16
CA LYS A 152 1.97 0.71 29.65
C LYS A 152 3.16 0.73 30.62
N GLY A 153 4.20 1.53 30.33
CA GLY A 153 5.32 1.75 31.24
C GLY A 153 4.86 2.34 32.58
N GLU A 154 4.11 3.44 32.54
CA GLU A 154 3.58 4.11 33.74
C GLU A 154 2.71 3.18 34.59
N ILE A 155 1.84 2.37 33.97
CA ILE A 155 1.01 1.38 34.68
C ILE A 155 1.87 0.32 35.36
N ASN A 156 2.93 -0.16 34.70
CA ASN A 156 3.84 -1.13 35.30
C ASN A 156 4.56 -0.53 36.51
N ASP A 157 5.05 0.70 36.41
CA ASP A 157 5.73 1.40 37.50
C ASP A 157 4.79 1.64 38.69
N LEU A 158 3.55 2.06 38.44
CA LEU A 158 2.53 2.24 39.47
C LEU A 158 2.16 0.90 40.13
N SER A 159 2.07 -0.17 39.36
CA SER A 159 1.79 -1.52 39.86
C SER A 159 2.91 -2.01 40.78
N GLU A 160 4.18 -1.82 40.39
CA GLU A 160 5.33 -2.19 41.21
C GLU A 160 5.38 -1.38 42.52
N ARG A 161 5.14 -0.06 42.44
CA ARG A 161 5.04 0.81 43.62
C ARG A 161 3.94 0.35 44.55
N LEU A 162 2.74 0.07 44.04
CA LEU A 162 1.62 -0.43 44.84
C LEU A 162 1.96 -1.78 45.51
N ALA A 163 2.64 -2.68 44.81
CA ALA A 163 3.08 -3.96 45.38
C ALA A 163 4.10 -3.74 46.53
N SER A 164 5.00 -2.76 46.38
CA SER A 164 5.96 -2.40 47.42
C SER A 164 5.28 -1.80 48.65
N GLU A 165 4.32 -0.87 48.46
CA GLU A 165 3.55 -0.25 49.53
C GLU A 165 2.70 -1.28 50.28
N ARG A 166 2.05 -2.21 49.56
CA ARG A 166 1.32 -3.32 50.18
C ARG A 166 2.21 -4.19 51.05
N ARG A 167 3.44 -4.47 50.61
CA ARG A 167 4.40 -5.23 51.40
C ARG A 167 4.74 -4.50 52.70
N ILE A 168 5.01 -3.19 52.61
CA ILE A 168 5.29 -2.34 53.77
C ILE A 168 4.08 -2.34 54.72
N TYR A 169 2.87 -2.12 54.19
CA TYR A 169 1.63 -2.13 54.97
C TYR A 169 1.46 -3.43 55.77
N VAL A 170 1.63 -4.59 55.12
CA VAL A 170 1.52 -5.89 55.80
C VAL A 170 2.58 -6.03 56.89
N THR A 171 3.83 -5.59 56.64
CA THR A 171 4.88 -5.66 57.66
C THR A 171 4.58 -4.78 58.87
N GLU A 172 4.07 -3.57 58.66
CA GLU A 172 3.67 -2.68 59.76
C GLU A 172 2.45 -3.23 60.51
N GLN A 173 1.49 -3.83 59.80
CA GLN A 173 0.34 -4.49 60.43
C GLN A 173 0.78 -5.64 61.35
N CYS A 174 1.73 -6.47 60.93
CA CYS A 174 2.31 -7.52 61.78
C CYS A 174 2.96 -6.93 63.03
N LYS A 175 3.80 -5.88 62.88
CA LYS A 175 4.44 -5.21 64.03
C LYS A 175 3.42 -4.65 65.02
N LEU A 176 2.34 -4.04 64.53
CA LEU A 176 1.25 -3.53 65.38
C LEU A 176 0.57 -4.67 66.14
N GLN A 177 0.35 -5.82 65.50
CA GLN A 177 -0.25 -6.98 66.13
C GLN A 177 0.66 -7.61 67.19
N ASP A 178 1.97 -7.65 66.95
CA ASP A 178 2.97 -8.09 67.92
C ASP A 178 2.97 -7.15 69.15
N MET A 179 3.01 -5.83 68.93
CA MET A 179 2.94 -4.84 70.01
C MET A 179 1.63 -4.92 70.81
N LEU A 180 0.50 -5.18 70.15
CA LEU A 180 -0.77 -5.38 70.82
C LEU A 180 -0.75 -6.62 71.73
N SER A 181 -0.20 -7.73 71.23
CA SER A 181 -0.05 -8.98 71.99
C SER A 181 0.87 -8.77 73.21
N ASP A 182 1.98 -8.05 73.04
CA ASP A 182 2.90 -7.68 74.12
C ASP A 182 2.21 -6.81 75.18
N LEU A 183 1.40 -5.84 74.77
CA LEU A 183 0.65 -4.99 75.72
C LEU A 183 -0.40 -5.80 76.48
N GLN A 184 -1.11 -6.71 75.80
CA GLN A 184 -2.08 -7.60 76.45
C GLN A 184 -1.42 -8.53 77.48
N SER A 185 -0.28 -9.14 77.14
CA SER A 185 0.45 -10.01 78.08
C SER A 185 0.93 -9.24 79.31
N LYS A 186 1.46 -8.01 79.13
CA LYS A 186 1.83 -7.12 80.24
C LYS A 186 0.63 -6.72 81.10
N GLN A 187 -0.52 -6.47 80.49
CA GLN A 187 -1.75 -6.15 81.21
C GLN A 187 -2.22 -7.32 82.07
N VAL A 188 -2.21 -8.55 81.54
CA VAL A 188 -2.54 -9.76 82.30
C VAL A 188 -1.59 -9.92 83.49
N GLY A 189 -0.27 -9.81 83.27
CA GLY A 189 0.71 -9.88 84.36
C GLY A 189 0.51 -8.80 85.43
N MET A 190 0.10 -7.58 85.04
CA MET A 190 -0.25 -6.52 85.98
C MET A 190 -1.51 -6.85 86.80
N LEU A 191 -2.52 -7.46 86.18
CA LEU A 191 -3.73 -7.89 86.88
C LEU A 191 -3.44 -9.05 87.86
N ASP A 192 -2.59 -9.99 87.48
CA ASP A 192 -2.16 -11.09 88.33
C ASP A 192 -1.40 -10.60 89.56
N THR A 193 -0.41 -9.72 89.35
CA THR A 193 0.35 -9.10 90.46
C THR A 193 -0.57 -8.28 91.37
N LYS A 194 -1.53 -7.53 90.81
CA LYS A 194 -2.55 -6.83 91.60
C LYS A 194 -3.40 -7.79 92.44
N SER A 195 -3.79 -8.94 91.88
CA SER A 195 -4.54 -9.98 92.59
C SER A 195 -3.73 -10.56 93.75
N MET A 196 -2.45 -10.91 93.50
CA MET A 196 -1.52 -11.39 94.52
C MET A 196 -1.36 -10.39 95.67
N LEU A 197 -1.09 -9.12 95.36
CA LEU A 197 -0.96 -8.08 96.38
C LEU A 197 -2.24 -7.90 97.20
N LYS A 198 -3.42 -8.02 96.58
CA LYS A 198 -4.69 -7.95 97.30
C LYS A 198 -4.86 -9.12 98.26
N ALA A 199 -4.51 -10.34 97.83
CA ALA A 199 -4.52 -11.51 98.70
C ALA A 199 -3.52 -11.37 99.87
N GLU A 200 -2.33 -10.81 99.62
CA GLU A 200 -1.34 -10.54 100.66
C GLU A 200 -1.84 -9.49 101.67
N ILE A 201 -2.48 -8.41 101.22
CA ILE A 201 -3.13 -7.43 102.10
C ILE A 201 -4.19 -8.09 102.98
N GLU A 202 -5.02 -8.98 102.41
CA GLU A 202 -6.06 -9.71 103.15
C GLU A 202 -5.45 -10.68 104.17
N ALA A 203 -4.38 -11.39 103.82
CA ALA A 203 -3.64 -12.25 104.73
C ALA A 203 -3.03 -11.44 105.90
N LEU A 204 -2.41 -10.29 105.61
CA LEU A 204 -1.85 -9.40 106.63
C LEU A 204 -2.93 -8.82 107.56
N ARG A 205 -4.11 -8.48 107.02
CA ARG A 205 -5.26 -8.05 107.85
C ARG A 205 -5.71 -9.15 108.80
N THR A 206 -5.82 -10.39 108.31
CA THR A 206 -6.22 -11.56 109.10
C THR A 206 -5.19 -11.86 110.20
N LEU A 207 -3.89 -11.80 109.86
CA LEU A 207 -2.81 -11.97 110.83
C LEU A 207 -2.85 -10.89 111.90
N ARG A 208 -3.05 -9.61 111.51
CA ARG A 208 -3.19 -8.49 112.45
C ARG A 208 -4.35 -8.72 113.42
N SER A 209 -5.54 -9.05 112.92
CA SER A 209 -6.69 -9.32 113.81
C SER A 209 -6.43 -10.47 114.78
N TRP A 210 -5.74 -11.52 114.32
CA TRP A 210 -5.36 -12.63 115.19
C TRP A 210 -4.36 -12.20 116.29
N VAL A 211 -3.35 -11.41 115.93
CA VAL A 211 -2.38 -10.86 116.90
C VAL A 211 -3.07 -9.96 117.92
N GLU A 212 -3.99 -9.09 117.48
CA GLU A 212 -4.78 -8.24 118.36
C GLU A 212 -5.69 -9.04 119.30
N ASP A 213 -6.30 -10.13 118.82
CA ASP A 213 -7.08 -11.06 119.64
C ASP A 213 -6.22 -11.79 120.68
N GLU A 214 -5.05 -12.30 120.30
CA GLU A 214 -4.14 -12.98 121.23
C GLU A 214 -3.54 -11.99 122.25
N ALA A 215 -3.25 -10.76 121.85
CA ALA A 215 -2.84 -9.69 122.76
C ALA A 215 -3.95 -9.39 123.79
N ARG A 216 -5.21 -9.32 123.37
CA ARG A 216 -6.37 -9.17 124.29
C ARG A 216 -6.49 -10.35 125.25
N LYS A 217 -6.35 -11.58 124.77
CA LYS A 217 -6.37 -12.79 125.62
C LYS A 217 -5.20 -12.81 126.60
N SER A 218 -4.00 -12.46 126.15
CA SER A 218 -2.80 -12.37 126.99
C SER A 218 -2.96 -11.32 128.08
N GLN A 219 -3.49 -10.14 127.73
CA GLN A 219 -3.82 -9.09 128.72
C GLN A 219 -4.87 -9.57 129.73
N ALA A 220 -5.89 -10.30 129.29
CA ALA A 220 -6.88 -10.89 130.20
C ALA A 220 -6.24 -11.92 131.14
N ARG A 221 -5.36 -12.80 130.64
CA ARG A 221 -4.58 -13.75 131.47
C ARG A 221 -3.67 -13.01 132.46
N ALA A 222 -2.98 -11.96 132.02
CA ALA A 222 -2.12 -11.14 132.88
C ALA A 222 -2.91 -10.46 134.00
N LYS A 223 -4.11 -9.93 133.71
CA LYS A 223 -5.02 -9.38 134.74
C LYS A 223 -5.44 -10.46 135.76
N VAL A 224 -5.76 -11.68 135.31
CA VAL A 224 -6.07 -12.79 136.22
C VAL A 224 -4.87 -13.14 137.12
N LEU A 225 -3.67 -13.19 136.55
CA LEU A 225 -2.44 -13.43 137.32
C LEU A 225 -2.11 -12.28 138.27
N GLU A 226 -2.39 -11.04 137.90
CA GLU A 226 -2.24 -9.87 138.77
C GLU A 226 -3.20 -9.95 139.97
N GLU A 227 -4.45 -10.33 139.75
CA GLU A 227 -5.44 -10.56 140.82
C GLU A 227 -5.06 -11.75 141.73
N LEU A 228 -4.51 -12.83 141.16
CA LEU A 228 -3.94 -13.93 141.95
C LEU A 228 -2.70 -13.50 142.74
N GLY A 229 -1.83 -12.67 142.15
CA GLY A 229 -0.67 -12.09 142.83
C GLY A 229 -1.06 -11.10 143.94
N LYS A 230 -2.14 -10.33 143.77
CA LYS A 230 -2.73 -9.54 144.84
C LYS A 230 -3.25 -10.44 145.96
N ARG A 231 -3.95 -11.53 145.66
CA ARG A 231 -4.40 -12.51 146.66
C ARG A 231 -3.25 -13.15 147.44
N TRP A 232 -2.17 -13.54 146.77
CA TRP A 232 -0.96 -14.06 147.43
C TRP A 232 -0.22 -13.01 148.26
N ARG A 233 -0.24 -11.72 147.87
CA ARG A 233 0.30 -10.64 148.74
C ARG A 233 -0.53 -10.40 150.01
N TRP A 234 -1.79 -10.84 150.06
CA TRP A 234 -2.59 -10.80 151.29
C TRP A 234 -2.23 -11.96 152.23
N ASP A 235 -1.75 -13.09 151.70
CA ASP A 235 -1.28 -14.22 152.52
C ASP A 235 0.07 -13.94 153.22
N ASP A 236 0.90 -13.04 152.68
CA ASP A 236 2.16 -12.58 153.33
C ASP A 236 1.96 -11.43 154.35
N GLN A 237 0.78 -10.79 154.42
CA GLN A 237 0.47 -9.71 155.39
C GLN A 237 -0.52 -10.13 156.49
N ALA A 238 -0.97 -11.39 156.51
CA ALA A 238 -1.87 -11.93 157.53
C ALA A 238 -1.17 -12.85 158.55
N SER A 239 0.10 -12.59 158.86
CA SER A 239 0.85 -13.23 159.95
C SER A 239 1.25 -12.22 161.05
N LEU A 240 0.23 -11.63 161.69
CA LEU A 240 0.16 -11.18 163.11
C LEU A 240 1.14 -10.05 163.58
N PRO A 241 0.98 -9.42 164.77
CA PRO A 241 -0.12 -9.40 165.75
C PRO A 241 -0.48 -7.97 166.26
N SER A 242 -1.54 -7.81 167.06
CA SER A 242 -1.52 -6.84 168.17
C SER A 242 -2.62 -7.11 169.19
N THR A 243 -2.24 -7.71 170.31
CA THR A 243 -2.91 -7.48 171.59
C THR A 243 -2.02 -6.51 172.37
N SER A 244 -2.51 -5.31 172.58
CA SER A 244 -1.97 -4.34 173.54
C SER A 244 -3.05 -4.11 174.57
N GLU A 245 -2.80 -4.46 175.83
CA GLU A 245 -3.66 -4.03 176.92
C GLU A 245 -2.78 -3.40 178.00
N THR A 246 -2.91 -2.08 178.16
CA THR A 246 -2.14 -1.29 179.12
C THR A 246 -2.73 -1.44 180.51
N GLU A 247 -2.10 -2.22 181.40
CA GLU A 247 -1.98 -2.04 182.86
C GLU A 247 -1.49 -3.34 183.55
N LYS A 248 -0.38 -3.18 184.30
CA LYS A 248 0.28 -4.06 185.29
C LYS A 248 1.05 -5.30 184.81
#